data_AF-A0A2N0S6L6-F1
#
_entry.id   AF-A0A2N0S6L6-F1
#
_cell.length_a   1.000
_cell.length_b   1.000
_cell.length_c   1.000
_cell.angle_alpha   90.00
_cell.angle_beta   90.00
_cell.angle_gamma   90.00
#
_symmetry.space_group_name_H-M   'P 1'
#
loop_
_entity.id
_entity.type
_entity.pdbx_description
1 polymer ?
#
loop_
_entity_poly.entity_id
_entity_poly.type
_entity_poly.pdbx_seq_one_letter_code
_entity_poly.pdbx_strand_id
1 'polypeptide(L)'
;MSLLTPPPSVKSEELVCLWNQCFRTFEDPELLYGHLAHDHVGRKSTGNLCLSCHWDKCEVVTTKRDHITSHLRVHVPLKPHVCESCKKAFKRPQDLKKHEKIHTDQHQQQ
;
A
#
# COMPACT_ATOMS: atom_id res chain seq x y z
N MET A 1 -14.68 43.24 6.65
CA MET A 1 -15.31 41.90 6.70
C MET A 1 -14.47 40.97 5.85
N SER A 2 -13.40 40.46 6.46
CA SER A 2 -12.42 39.61 5.79
C SER A 2 -12.95 38.18 5.77
N LEU A 3 -13.13 37.64 4.57
CA LEU A 3 -13.50 36.25 4.34
C LEU A 3 -12.40 35.38 4.96
N LEU A 4 -12.69 34.74 6.09
CA LEU A 4 -11.89 33.63 6.59
C LEU A 4 -11.99 32.53 5.55
N THR A 5 -10.91 32.28 4.82
CA THR A 5 -10.78 31.08 4.01
C THR A 5 -10.95 29.88 4.95
N PRO A 6 -11.86 28.93 4.66
CA PRO A 6 -11.94 27.72 5.46
C PRO A 6 -10.57 27.01 5.44
N PRO A 7 -10.13 26.40 6.56
CA PRO A 7 -8.90 25.62 6.56
C PRO A 7 -9.00 24.51 5.49
N PRO A 8 -7.91 24.17 4.79
CA PRO A 8 -7.94 23.07 3.83
C PRO A 8 -8.46 21.83 4.54
N SER A 9 -9.52 21.27 3.96
CA SER A 9 -10.25 20.10 4.41
C SER A 9 -9.33 19.06 5.05
N VAL A 10 -9.56 18.80 6.34
CA VAL A 10 -8.96 17.67 7.07
C VAL A 10 -9.28 16.41 6.25
N LYS A 11 -8.28 15.83 5.58
CA LYS A 11 -8.42 14.57 4.86
C LYS A 11 -8.48 13.45 5.90
N SER A 12 -9.68 12.92 6.12
CA SER A 12 -9.89 11.67 6.84
C SER A 12 -9.10 10.55 6.17
N GLU A 13 -8.36 9.75 6.96
CA GLU A 13 -7.55 8.57 6.57
C GLU A 13 -6.05 8.81 6.32
N GLU A 14 -5.33 9.41 7.27
CA GLU A 14 -3.86 9.34 7.31
C GLU A 14 -3.38 7.90 7.53
N LEU A 15 -2.54 7.38 6.63
CA LEU A 15 -1.99 6.04 6.75
C LEU A 15 -0.73 6.08 7.62
N VAL A 16 -0.74 5.39 8.75
CA VAL A 16 0.35 5.45 9.73
C VAL A 16 1.18 4.15 9.71
N CYS A 17 2.51 4.29 9.63
CA CYS A 17 3.43 3.19 9.83
C CYS A 17 3.52 2.82 11.32
N LEU A 18 3.07 1.62 11.67
CA LEU A 18 3.13 1.09 13.04
C LEU A 18 4.33 0.15 13.28
N TRP A 19 5.19 -0.05 12.26
CA TRP A 19 6.37 -0.90 12.40
C TRP A 19 7.33 -0.31 13.43
N ASN A 20 7.63 -1.07 14.49
CA ASN A 20 8.55 -0.69 15.57
C ASN A 20 8.41 0.78 16.03
N GLN A 21 7.17 1.27 16.21
CA GLN A 21 6.90 2.63 16.69
C GLN A 21 7.45 3.75 15.77
N CYS A 22 7.52 3.52 14.45
CA CYS A 22 7.98 4.53 13.47
C CYS A 22 7.03 5.74 13.38
N PHE A 23 5.71 5.52 13.40
CA PHE A 23 4.64 6.52 13.37
C PHE A 23 4.66 7.53 12.21
N ARG A 24 5.39 7.26 11.12
CA ARG A 24 5.32 8.09 9.90
C ARG A 24 3.95 8.01 9.24
N THR A 25 3.46 9.15 8.77
CA THR A 25 2.20 9.26 8.03
C THR A 25 2.47 9.28 6.52
N PHE A 26 1.50 8.76 5.76
CA PHE A 26 1.56 8.68 4.31
C PHE A 26 0.22 9.06 3.70
N GLU A 27 0.28 9.76 2.58
CA GLU A 27 -0.89 10.17 1.81
C GLU A 27 -1.44 9.04 0.93
N ASP A 28 -0.62 8.01 0.64
CA ASP A 28 -0.95 6.91 -0.25
C ASP A 28 -0.40 5.55 0.25
N PRO A 29 -1.15 4.43 0.12
CA PRO A 29 -0.70 3.12 0.57
C PRO A 29 0.59 2.61 -0.10
N GLU A 30 0.83 2.94 -1.37
CA GLU A 30 2.06 2.53 -2.06
C GLU A 30 3.30 3.23 -1.47
N LEU A 31 3.15 4.49 -1.02
CA LEU A 31 4.23 5.18 -0.29
C LEU A 31 4.51 4.51 1.05
N LEU A 32 3.47 4.12 1.79
CA LEU A 32 3.64 3.37 3.03
C LEU A 32 4.33 2.02 2.78
N TYR A 33 3.88 1.23 1.81
CA TYR A 33 4.53 -0.05 1.49
C TYR A 33 5.98 0.11 1.03
N GLY A 34 6.27 1.15 0.25
CA GLY A 34 7.61 1.51 -0.17
C GLY A 34 8.52 1.82 1.02
N HIS A 35 8.05 2.64 1.97
CA HIS A 35 8.74 2.92 3.22
C HIS A 35 9.03 1.64 4.01
N LEU A 36 8.02 0.78 4.22
CA LEU A 36 8.21 -0.49 4.91
C LEU A 36 9.29 -1.36 4.23
N ALA A 37 9.28 -1.44 2.90
CA ALA A 37 10.21 -2.25 2.12
C ALA A 37 11.65 -1.70 2.08
N HIS A 38 11.84 -0.41 2.33
CA HIS A 38 13.15 0.24 2.21
C HIS A 38 13.80 0.51 3.57
N ASP A 39 13.00 0.98 4.54
CA ASP A 39 13.48 1.45 5.83
C ASP A 39 13.40 0.39 6.93
N HIS A 40 12.50 -0.60 6.81
CA HIS A 40 12.31 -1.63 7.83
C HIS A 40 12.76 -3.02 7.37
N VAL A 41 12.64 -3.32 6.08
CA VAL A 41 13.17 -4.53 5.48
C VAL A 41 14.66 -4.29 5.16
N GLY A 42 15.53 -4.77 6.05
CA GLY A 42 16.98 -4.57 5.95
C GLY A 42 17.64 -5.25 4.76
N ARG A 43 18.74 -4.65 4.28
CA ARG A 43 19.58 -5.14 3.18
C ARG A 43 20.88 -5.74 3.75
N LYS A 44 21.18 -7.04 3.53
CA LYS A 44 22.48 -7.61 3.92
C LYS A 44 23.58 -7.17 2.93
N SER A 45 24.69 -6.62 3.44
CA SER A 45 25.75 -5.97 2.64
C SER A 45 26.67 -6.95 1.89
N THR A 46 26.65 -8.23 2.22
CA THR A 46 27.54 -9.24 1.63
C THR A 46 26.86 -9.99 0.49
N GLY A 47 26.94 -9.43 -0.71
CA GLY A 47 26.87 -10.16 -2.00
C GLY A 47 25.50 -10.67 -2.46
N ASN A 48 24.55 -10.91 -1.55
CA ASN A 48 23.19 -11.33 -1.88
C ASN A 48 22.17 -10.38 -1.25
N LEU A 49 21.41 -9.69 -2.11
CA LEU A 49 20.30 -8.84 -1.70
C LEU A 49 19.17 -9.68 -1.10
N CYS A 50 19.28 -10.06 0.17
CA CYS A 50 18.21 -10.72 0.91
C CYS A 50 17.41 -9.68 1.67
N LEU A 51 16.11 -9.61 1.38
CA LEU A 51 15.10 -8.77 2.02
C LEU A 51 14.31 -9.64 2.99
N SER A 52 14.41 -9.33 4.28
CA SER A 52 13.77 -10.07 5.37
C SER A 52 12.71 -9.21 6.07
N CYS A 53 11.49 -9.72 6.17
CA CYS A 53 10.45 -9.16 7.04
C CYS A 53 10.73 -9.60 8.48
N HIS A 54 10.49 -8.72 9.45
CA HIS A 54 10.59 -9.04 10.89
C HIS A 54 9.36 -8.55 11.67
N TRP A 55 8.28 -8.21 10.97
CA TRP A 55 7.05 -7.71 11.59
C TRP A 55 6.41 -8.81 12.44
N ASP A 56 6.22 -8.58 13.74
CA ASP A 56 5.59 -9.53 14.70
C ASP A 56 6.09 -10.98 14.55
N LYS A 57 7.42 -11.16 14.45
CA LYS A 57 8.07 -12.48 14.28
C LYS A 57 7.75 -13.15 12.93
N CYS A 58 7.35 -12.40 11.92
CA CYS A 58 7.35 -12.85 10.54
C CYS A 58 8.79 -13.13 10.09
N GLU A 59 9.02 -14.22 9.35
CA GLU A 59 10.35 -14.67 8.90
C GLU A 59 10.43 -14.80 7.38
N VAL A 60 9.61 -14.04 6.64
CA VAL A 60 9.65 -14.06 5.17
C VAL A 60 10.95 -13.46 4.67
N VAL A 61 11.69 -14.25 3.88
CA VAL A 61 12.91 -13.83 3.20
C VAL A 61 12.73 -13.97 1.69
N THR A 62 13.09 -12.93 0.94
CA THR A 62 13.06 -12.92 -0.53
C THR A 62 14.21 -12.08 -1.07
N THR A 63 14.61 -12.33 -2.31
CA THR A 63 15.58 -11.48 -3.02
C THR A 63 14.93 -10.44 -3.93
N LYS A 64 13.60 -10.56 -4.14
CA LYS A 64 12.83 -9.68 -5.03
C LYS A 64 12.09 -8.61 -4.23
N ARG A 65 12.28 -7.35 -4.61
CA ARG A 65 11.61 -6.19 -3.99
C ARG A 65 10.08 -6.28 -4.14
N ASP A 66 9.59 -6.60 -5.34
CA ASP A 66 8.13 -6.67 -5.57
C ASP A 66 7.45 -7.73 -4.70
N HIS A 67 8.17 -8.83 -4.40
CA HIS A 67 7.67 -9.87 -3.50
C HIS A 67 7.55 -9.36 -2.07
N ILE A 68 8.56 -8.66 -1.54
CA ILE A 68 8.48 -8.14 -0.17
C ILE A 68 7.43 -7.04 -0.06
N THR A 69 7.35 -6.13 -1.04
CA THR A 69 6.31 -5.09 -1.07
C THR A 69 4.91 -5.71 -1.11
N SER A 70 4.71 -6.78 -1.89
CA SER A 70 3.43 -7.51 -1.89
C SER A 70 3.15 -8.22 -0.57
N HIS A 71 4.18 -8.80 0.05
CA HIS A 71 4.08 -9.44 1.36
C HIS A 71 3.65 -8.45 2.44
N LEU A 72 4.18 -7.21 2.45
CA LEU A 72 3.85 -6.19 3.46
C LEU A 72 2.35 -5.82 3.50
N ARG A 73 1.61 -6.07 2.40
CA ARG A 73 0.14 -5.92 2.35
C ARG A 73 -0.64 -6.90 3.25
N VAL A 74 0.04 -7.90 3.84
CA VAL A 74 -0.57 -8.80 4.84
C VAL A 74 -0.58 -8.17 6.24
N HIS A 75 0.42 -7.36 6.55
CA HIS A 75 0.52 -6.64 7.83
C HIS A 75 -0.35 -5.38 7.82
N VAL A 76 -0.43 -4.73 6.67
CA VAL A 76 -1.25 -3.53 6.47
C VAL A 76 -2.26 -3.82 5.36
N PRO A 77 -3.50 -4.26 5.68
CA PRO A 77 -4.46 -4.79 4.70
C PRO A 77 -5.23 -3.69 3.93
N LEU A 78 -4.51 -2.72 3.38
CA LEU A 78 -5.13 -1.64 2.58
C LEU A 78 -5.49 -2.14 1.18
N LYS A 79 -6.55 -1.55 0.61
CA LYS A 79 -7.00 -1.81 -0.77
C LYS A 79 -6.99 -0.50 -1.57
N PRO A 80 -5.81 0.03 -1.93
CA PRO A 80 -5.68 1.31 -2.63
C PRO A 80 -6.40 1.36 -3.98
N HIS A 81 -6.56 0.22 -4.64
CA HIS A 81 -7.01 0.17 -6.02
C HIS A 81 -8.53 -0.01 -6.06
N VAL A 82 -9.26 1.09 -6.12
CA VAL A 82 -10.73 1.09 -6.16
C VAL A 82 -11.19 1.19 -7.60
N CYS A 83 -12.08 0.28 -7.99
CA CYS A 83 -12.78 0.40 -9.28
C CYS A 83 -13.72 1.59 -9.23
N GLU A 84 -13.57 2.54 -10.14
CA GLU A 84 -14.42 3.73 -10.13
C GLU A 84 -15.88 3.42 -10.49
N SER A 85 -16.10 2.41 -11.34
CA SER A 85 -17.41 2.01 -11.84
C SER A 85 -18.29 1.35 -10.80
N CYS A 86 -17.74 0.45 -9.96
CA CYS A 86 -18.51 -0.32 -8.97
C CYS A 86 -18.02 -0.16 -7.52
N LYS A 87 -17.03 0.73 -7.30
CA LYS A 87 -16.40 1.01 -5.98
C LYS A 87 -15.79 -0.21 -5.29
N LYS A 88 -15.62 -1.33 -6.00
CA LYS A 88 -14.95 -2.53 -5.48
C LYS A 88 -13.45 -2.25 -5.32
N ALA A 89 -12.91 -2.49 -4.13
CA ALA A 89 -11.51 -2.24 -3.80
C ALA A 89 -10.65 -3.50 -3.91
N PHE A 90 -9.44 -3.35 -4.45
CA PHE A 90 -8.48 -4.40 -4.72
C PHE A 90 -7.14 -4.14 -4.03
N LYS A 91 -6.47 -5.22 -3.65
CA LYS A 91 -5.15 -5.15 -2.99
C LYS A 91 -4.01 -4.93 -3.97
N ARG A 92 -4.17 -5.19 -5.27
CA ARG A 92 -3.09 -5.07 -6.29
C ARG A 92 -3.62 -4.40 -7.56
N PRO A 93 -2.78 -3.66 -8.29
CA PRO A 93 -3.22 -2.93 -9.48
C PRO A 93 -3.60 -3.89 -10.62
N GLN A 94 -2.88 -5.01 -10.75
CA GLN A 94 -3.18 -6.05 -11.72
C GLN A 94 -4.54 -6.73 -11.50
N ASP A 95 -5.02 -6.80 -10.26
CA ASP A 95 -6.31 -7.39 -9.93
C ASP A 95 -7.43 -6.41 -10.29
N LEU A 96 -7.24 -5.11 -10.02
CA LEU A 96 -8.13 -4.06 -10.52
C LEU A 96 -8.17 -4.06 -12.04
N LYS A 97 -7.01 -4.05 -12.73
CA LYS A 97 -6.95 -4.04 -14.20
C LYS A 97 -7.64 -5.26 -14.82
N LYS A 98 -7.53 -6.43 -14.21
CA LYS A 98 -8.27 -7.63 -14.64
C LYS A 98 -9.76 -7.48 -14.41
N HIS A 99 -10.15 -6.90 -13.27
CA HIS A 99 -11.54 -6.61 -12.96
C HIS A 99 -12.13 -5.58 -13.93
N GLU A 100 -11.40 -4.51 -14.27
CA GLU A 100 -11.89 -3.47 -15.19
C GLU A 100 -12.24 -4.01 -16.58
N LYS A 101 -11.57 -5.08 -17.01
CA LYS A 101 -11.92 -5.75 -18.27
C LYS A 101 -13.36 -6.28 -18.29
N ILE A 102 -13.91 -6.66 -17.14
CA ILE A 102 -15.31 -7.13 -17.10
C ILE A 102 -16.29 -5.99 -17.39
N HIS A 103 -15.93 -4.75 -17.05
CA HIS A 103 -16.76 -3.57 -17.35
C HIS A 103 -16.64 -3.17 -18.83
N THR A 104 -15.53 -3.49 -19.48
CA THR A 104 -15.34 -3.21 -20.92
C THR A 104 -15.88 -4.31 -21.82
N ASP A 105 -15.80 -5.58 -21.40
CA ASP A 105 -16.29 -6.74 -22.17
C ASP A 105 -17.77 -7.07 -21.87
N GLN A 106 -18.36 -6.52 -20.79
CA GLN A 106 -19.80 -6.63 -20.52
C GLN A 106 -20.40 -5.24 -20.31
N HIS A 107 -21.27 -4.83 -21.23
CA HIS A 107 -22.22 -3.74 -20.98
C HIS A 107 -22.87 -3.96 -19.60
N GLN A 108 -22.55 -3.06 -18.66
CA GLN A 108 -23.21 -2.85 -17.37
C GLN A 108 -23.74 -4.12 -16.71
N GLN A 109 -23.10 -4.59 -15.64
CA GLN A 109 -23.83 -5.39 -14.67
C GLN A 109 -23.32 -5.14 -13.25
N GLN A 110 -23.99 -4.12 -12.68
CA GLN A 110 -24.39 -3.91 -11.27
C GLN A 110 -23.30 -3.89 -10.20
#